data_AF-A0A537QJU4-F1
#
_entry.id   AF-A0A537QJU4-F1
#
_cell.length_a   1.000
_cell.length_b   1.000
_cell.length_c   1.000
_cell.angle_alpha   90.00
_cell.angle_beta   90.00
_cell.angle_gamma   90.00
#
_symmetry.space_group_name_H-M   'P 1'
#
loop_
_entity.id
_entity.type
_entity.pdbx_description
1 polymer ?
#
loop_
_entity_poly.entity_id
_entity_poly.type
_entity_poly.pdbx_seq_one_letter_code
_entity_poly.pdbx_strand_id
1 'polypeptide(L)'
;MDLHALREAAIEAASRALYEKHGFVPSEESDEWEDEYRRQFAALKQRYGNQVTVPARPAAATGPQRQSPELRGTPEELRWGNSIREERLREIPSEAVRSFMVQLWPRAKQWVDTRDVPTPTLLQRLKPQYDDWRKKQSEAAAARKAEAQKKSAEMAAYQRKLKEAGVTPEGLVELVDASERFEPAPIGAKLADITVEDRHLRVFETSDPNLLLVKEKDLRGNHEYAIERDEGLVADLKLYAQVPSSR
;
A
#
# COMPACT_ATOMS: atom_id res chain seq x y z
N MET A 1 33.29 -14.96 3.66
CA MET A 1 33.09 -13.50 3.63
C MET A 1 31.68 -13.21 4.11
N ASP A 2 31.50 -12.29 5.05
CA ASP A 2 30.17 -11.93 5.58
C ASP A 2 29.31 -11.25 4.49
N LEU A 3 27.98 -11.36 4.59
CA LEU A 3 27.03 -10.85 3.61
C LEU A 3 27.09 -9.33 3.48
N HIS A 4 27.41 -8.63 4.57
CA HIS A 4 27.67 -7.19 4.54
C HIS A 4 28.92 -6.87 3.73
N ALA A 5 30.03 -7.59 3.96
CA ALA A 5 31.27 -7.41 3.20
C ALA A 5 31.10 -7.77 1.71
N LEU A 6 30.25 -8.75 1.39
CA LEU A 6 29.88 -9.10 0.00
C LEU A 6 29.11 -8.00 -0.70
N ARG A 7 28.19 -7.35 0.04
CA ARG A 7 27.40 -6.23 -0.46
C ARG A 7 28.28 -5.02 -0.77
N GLU A 8 29.12 -4.62 0.18
CA GLU A 8 30.04 -3.48 -0.02
C GLU A 8 31.03 -3.74 -1.17
N ALA A 9 31.60 -4.95 -1.25
CA ALA A 9 32.50 -5.30 -2.34
C ALA A 9 31.80 -5.31 -3.72
N ALA A 10 30.52 -5.66 -3.78
CA ALA A 10 29.74 -5.61 -5.01
C ALA A 10 29.36 -4.17 -5.42
N ILE A 11 29.09 -3.30 -4.44
CA ILE A 11 28.83 -1.87 -4.65
C ILE A 11 30.07 -1.18 -5.23
N GLU A 12 31.24 -1.43 -4.64
CA GLU A 12 32.51 -0.88 -5.12
C GLU A 12 32.87 -1.42 -6.52
N ALA A 13 32.68 -2.72 -6.76
CA ALA A 13 32.94 -3.34 -8.06
C ALA A 13 32.01 -2.80 -9.15
N ALA A 14 30.73 -2.58 -8.84
CA ALA A 14 29.76 -2.01 -9.78
C ALA A 14 30.09 -0.55 -10.11
N SER A 15 30.40 0.25 -9.09
CA SER A 15 30.77 1.65 -9.27
C SER A 15 32.05 1.79 -10.11
N ARG A 16 33.06 0.95 -9.86
CA ARG A 16 34.30 0.93 -10.65
C ARG A 16 34.07 0.49 -12.09
N ALA A 17 33.30 -0.57 -12.31
CA ALA A 17 33.00 -1.08 -13.66
C ALA A 17 32.21 -0.06 -14.49
N LEU A 18 31.26 0.66 -13.88
CA LEU A 18 30.50 1.71 -14.55
C LEU A 18 31.38 2.93 -14.85
N TYR A 19 32.26 3.32 -13.92
CA TYR A 19 33.22 4.40 -14.15
C TYR A 19 34.19 4.08 -15.29
N GLU A 20 34.76 2.86 -15.32
CA GLU A 20 35.68 2.45 -16.39
C GLU A 20 34.97 2.37 -17.75
N LYS A 21 33.69 2.02 -17.78
CA LYS A 21 32.89 1.87 -19.01
C LYS A 21 32.30 3.18 -19.54
N HIS A 22 31.94 4.11 -18.66
CA HIS A 22 31.18 5.32 -19.01
C HIS A 22 31.88 6.63 -18.61
N GLY A 23 32.99 6.58 -17.87
CA GLY A 23 33.72 7.76 -17.38
C GLY A 23 33.05 8.51 -16.21
N PHE A 24 31.89 8.02 -15.76
CA PHE A 24 31.15 8.51 -14.60
C PHE A 24 30.36 7.34 -13.98
N VAL A 25 29.98 7.46 -12.71
CA VAL A 25 29.14 6.47 -12.02
C VAL A 25 27.70 6.97 -11.99
N PRO A 26 26.75 6.26 -12.64
CA PRO A 26 25.32 6.53 -12.50
C PRO A 26 24.87 6.43 -11.03
N SER A 27 23.79 7.13 -10.65
CA SER A 27 23.23 7.06 -9.30
C SER A 27 22.94 5.61 -8.88
N GLU A 28 23.12 5.28 -7.59
CA GLU A 28 22.83 3.96 -7.05
C GLU A 28 21.35 3.55 -7.19
N GLU A 29 20.48 4.51 -7.45
CA GLU A 29 19.05 4.30 -7.72
C GLU A 29 18.72 4.08 -9.21
N SER A 30 19.74 4.06 -10.08
CA SER A 30 19.54 3.87 -11.52
C SER A 30 19.54 2.41 -11.93
N ASP A 31 18.71 2.05 -12.90
CA ASP A 31 18.63 0.68 -13.44
C ASP A 31 19.99 0.17 -13.95
N GLU A 32 20.80 1.05 -14.55
CA GLU A 32 22.15 0.72 -15.03
C GLU A 32 23.10 0.36 -13.88
N TRP A 33 22.99 1.07 -12.77
CA TRP A 33 23.74 0.77 -11.56
C TRP A 33 23.23 -0.50 -10.88
N GLU A 34 21.91 -0.67 -10.79
CA GLU A 34 21.30 -1.84 -10.16
C GLU A 34 21.60 -3.13 -10.94
N ASP A 35 21.57 -3.09 -12.27
CA ASP A 35 21.90 -4.23 -13.12
C ASP A 35 23.37 -4.61 -13.04
N GLU A 36 24.28 -3.63 -13.03
CA GLU A 36 25.71 -3.90 -12.88
C GLU A 36 26.03 -4.37 -11.45
N TYR A 37 25.39 -3.79 -10.42
CA TYR A 37 25.46 -4.28 -9.04
C TYR A 37 25.00 -5.73 -8.93
N ARG A 38 23.85 -6.10 -9.51
CA ARG A 38 23.35 -7.48 -9.49
C ARG A 38 24.31 -8.44 -10.20
N ARG A 39 24.91 -8.02 -11.32
CA ARG A 39 25.91 -8.81 -12.05
C ARG A 39 27.17 -9.03 -11.19
N GLN A 40 27.72 -7.97 -10.60
CA GLN A 40 28.93 -8.04 -9.77
C GLN A 40 28.67 -8.83 -8.49
N PHE A 41 27.52 -8.64 -7.85
CA PHE A 41 27.11 -9.41 -6.68
C PHE A 41 26.96 -10.90 -6.99
N ALA A 42 26.37 -11.27 -8.13
CA ALA A 42 26.28 -12.66 -8.57
C ALA A 42 27.66 -13.27 -8.87
N ALA A 43 28.55 -12.53 -9.53
CA ALA A 43 29.90 -12.97 -9.83
C ALA A 43 30.75 -13.18 -8.56
N LEU A 44 30.68 -12.24 -7.61
CA LEU A 44 31.36 -12.36 -6.32
C LEU A 44 30.77 -13.51 -5.50
N LYS A 45 29.45 -13.67 -5.50
CA LYS A 45 28.78 -14.81 -4.84
C LYS A 45 29.21 -16.17 -5.41
N GLN A 46 29.45 -16.27 -6.72
CA GLN A 46 29.99 -17.48 -7.34
C GLN A 46 31.47 -17.71 -7.00
N ARG A 47 32.28 -16.64 -6.94
CA ARG A 47 33.71 -16.73 -6.59
C ARG A 47 33.96 -17.09 -5.13
N TYR A 48 33.10 -16.65 -4.21
CA TYR A 48 33.19 -16.94 -2.77
C TYR A 48 32.31 -18.11 -2.32
N GLY A 49 32.02 -19.05 -3.25
CA GLY A 49 31.17 -20.20 -3.03
C GLY A 49 31.51 -20.98 -1.74
N ASN A 50 30.46 -21.27 -0.96
CA ASN A 50 30.39 -22.16 0.21
C ASN A 50 30.43 -21.58 1.64
N GLN A 51 30.20 -20.28 1.86
CA GLN A 51 29.99 -19.76 3.23
C GLN A 51 28.76 -18.88 3.45
N VAL A 52 27.86 -18.76 2.47
CA VAL A 52 26.58 -18.06 2.67
C VAL A 52 25.47 -19.09 2.58
N THR A 53 25.05 -19.59 3.74
CA THR A 53 23.86 -20.44 3.87
C THR A 53 22.65 -19.60 3.50
N VAL A 54 22.19 -19.71 2.26
CA VAL A 54 20.89 -19.19 1.85
C VAL A 54 19.88 -20.30 2.11
N PRO A 55 18.79 -20.07 2.87
CA PRO A 55 17.75 -21.07 3.02
C PRO A 55 17.22 -21.44 1.62
N ALA A 56 17.09 -22.75 1.38
CA ALA A 56 16.63 -23.28 0.10
C ALA A 56 15.31 -22.62 -0.29
N ARG A 57 15.34 -21.86 -1.39
CA ARG A 57 14.12 -21.36 -2.02
C ARG A 57 13.37 -22.58 -2.54
N PRO A 58 12.08 -22.79 -2.19
CA PRO A 58 11.32 -23.86 -2.80
C PRO A 58 11.33 -23.66 -4.31
N ALA A 59 11.41 -24.78 -5.04
CA ALA A 59 11.31 -24.81 -6.50
C ALA A 59 10.19 -23.87 -6.93
N ALA A 60 10.47 -23.04 -7.94
CA ALA A 60 9.51 -22.11 -8.49
C ALA A 60 8.24 -22.88 -8.87
N ALA A 61 7.24 -22.84 -7.99
CA ALA A 61 5.87 -22.99 -8.43
C ALA A 61 5.70 -21.97 -9.55
N THR A 62 5.18 -22.41 -10.68
CA THR A 62 4.57 -21.58 -11.71
C THR A 62 3.62 -20.63 -10.98
N GLY A 63 4.13 -19.46 -10.60
CA GLY A 63 3.33 -18.44 -9.97
C GLY A 63 2.18 -18.13 -10.91
N PRO A 64 0.97 -17.86 -10.41
CA PRO A 64 -0.14 -17.54 -11.27
C PRO A 64 0.33 -16.44 -12.22
N GLN A 65 0.29 -16.71 -13.53
CA GLN A 65 0.43 -15.68 -14.56
C GLN A 65 -0.42 -14.51 -14.07
N ARG A 66 0.20 -13.39 -13.71
CA ARG A 66 -0.53 -12.15 -13.43
C ARG A 66 -1.44 -11.96 -14.63
N GLN A 67 -2.74 -12.22 -14.45
CA GLN A 67 -3.68 -12.24 -15.55
C GLN A 67 -3.62 -10.86 -16.16
N SER A 68 -3.00 -10.79 -17.33
CA SER A 68 -2.81 -9.53 -18.03
C SER A 68 -4.21 -9.08 -18.47
N PRO A 69 -4.58 -7.81 -18.26
CA PRO A 69 -5.91 -7.29 -18.54
C PRO A 69 -6.44 -7.75 -19.90
N GLU A 70 -7.72 -8.09 -19.98
CA GLU A 70 -8.31 -8.56 -21.24
C GLU A 70 -8.20 -7.48 -22.33
N LEU A 71 -7.77 -7.89 -23.52
CA LEU A 71 -7.74 -7.01 -24.68
C LEU A 71 -9.17 -6.70 -25.13
N ARG A 72 -9.37 -5.53 -25.72
CA ARG A 72 -10.63 -5.16 -26.38
C ARG A 72 -10.52 -5.26 -27.89
N GLY A 73 -11.56 -5.76 -28.57
CA GLY A 73 -11.59 -5.91 -30.03
C GLY A 73 -12.59 -6.96 -30.48
N THR A 74 -12.60 -7.26 -31.77
CA THR A 74 -13.42 -8.35 -32.31
C THR A 74 -12.85 -9.72 -31.88
N PRO A 75 -13.66 -10.80 -31.84
CA PRO A 75 -13.16 -12.13 -31.45
C PRO A 75 -11.99 -12.65 -32.29
N GLU A 76 -11.88 -12.24 -33.55
CA GLU A 76 -10.74 -12.56 -34.41
C GLU A 76 -9.51 -11.74 -34.01
N GLU A 77 -9.64 -10.43 -33.83
CA GLU A 77 -8.54 -9.58 -33.36
C GLU A 77 -8.02 -10.03 -32.00
N LEU A 78 -8.90 -10.47 -31.09
CA LEU A 78 -8.51 -10.95 -29.76
C LEU A 78 -7.64 -12.20 -29.82
N ARG A 79 -7.96 -13.17 -30.69
CA ARG A 79 -7.18 -14.40 -30.85
C ARG A 79 -5.75 -14.09 -31.30
N TRP A 80 -5.60 -13.28 -32.33
CA TRP A 80 -4.29 -12.88 -32.84
C TRP A 80 -3.55 -11.93 -31.88
N GLY A 81 -4.25 -10.94 -31.34
CA GLY A 81 -3.69 -9.95 -30.42
C GLY A 81 -3.17 -10.56 -29.12
N ASN A 82 -3.87 -11.55 -28.55
CA ASN A 82 -3.41 -12.25 -27.35
C ASN A 82 -2.13 -13.06 -27.63
N SER A 83 -2.07 -13.80 -28.75
CA SER A 83 -0.87 -14.56 -29.13
C SER A 83 0.35 -13.65 -29.34
N ILE A 84 0.17 -12.56 -30.08
CA ILE A 84 1.24 -11.59 -30.35
C ILE A 84 1.68 -10.90 -29.06
N ARG A 85 0.73 -10.54 -28.18
CA ARG A 85 1.04 -9.97 -26.87
C ARG A 85 1.87 -10.93 -26.04
N GLU A 86 1.49 -12.20 -25.96
CA GLU A 86 2.20 -13.17 -25.13
C GLU A 86 3.64 -13.39 -25.62
N GLU A 87 3.83 -13.61 -26.92
CA GLU A 87 5.15 -13.78 -27.53
C GLU A 87 6.04 -12.56 -27.27
N ARG A 88 5.52 -11.36 -27.53
CA ARG A 88 6.28 -10.13 -27.34
C ARG A 88 6.62 -9.85 -25.88
N LEU A 89 5.69 -10.09 -24.95
CA LEU A 89 5.98 -9.94 -23.52
C LEU A 89 6.95 -11.00 -23.00
N ARG A 90 7.10 -12.14 -23.68
CA ARG A 90 8.12 -13.15 -23.35
C ARG A 90 9.54 -12.68 -23.72
N GLU A 91 9.67 -11.94 -24.83
CA GLU A 91 10.96 -11.39 -25.29
C GLU A 91 11.48 -10.24 -24.43
N ILE A 92 10.59 -9.53 -23.72
CA ILE A 92 10.96 -8.35 -22.93
C ILE A 92 11.30 -8.77 -21.49
N PRO A 93 12.55 -8.64 -21.04
CA PRO A 93 12.96 -9.06 -19.70
C PRO A 93 12.48 -8.12 -18.59
N SER A 94 12.26 -6.84 -18.88
CA SER A 94 11.86 -5.84 -17.88
C SER A 94 10.36 -5.88 -17.59
N GLU A 95 9.99 -6.23 -16.35
CA GLU A 95 8.62 -6.22 -15.84
C GLU A 95 7.94 -4.84 -16.00
N ALA A 96 8.71 -3.76 -15.79
CA ALA A 96 8.22 -2.39 -15.91
C ALA A 96 7.84 -2.04 -17.35
N VAL A 97 8.69 -2.42 -18.32
CA VAL A 97 8.42 -2.24 -19.75
C VAL A 97 7.22 -3.08 -20.18
N ARG A 98 7.10 -4.33 -19.70
CA ARG A 98 5.93 -5.18 -19.94
C ARG A 98 4.64 -4.52 -19.43
N SER A 99 4.68 -4.01 -18.20
CA SER A 99 3.54 -3.34 -17.58
C SER A 99 3.14 -2.06 -18.33
N PHE A 100 4.12 -1.27 -18.75
CA PHE A 100 3.90 -0.10 -19.59
C PHE A 100 3.21 -0.46 -20.91
N MET A 101 3.69 -1.46 -21.63
CA MET A 101 3.10 -1.85 -22.92
C MET A 101 1.66 -2.36 -22.79
N VAL A 102 1.37 -3.13 -21.74
CA VAL A 102 0.02 -3.60 -21.44
C VAL A 102 -0.94 -2.43 -21.15
N GLN A 103 -0.47 -1.39 -20.46
CA GLN A 103 -1.28 -0.18 -20.19
C GLN A 103 -1.44 0.69 -21.44
N LEU A 104 -0.38 0.81 -22.25
CA LEU A 104 -0.37 1.63 -23.46
C LEU A 104 -1.31 1.07 -24.53
N TRP A 105 -1.40 -0.26 -24.64
CA TRP A 105 -2.14 -0.95 -25.69
C TRP A 105 -3.26 -1.84 -25.15
N PRO A 106 -4.39 -1.24 -24.72
CA PRO A 106 -5.54 -1.99 -24.20
C PRO A 106 -6.35 -2.70 -25.31
N ARG A 107 -6.11 -2.42 -26.60
CA ARG A 107 -6.86 -3.00 -27.72
C ARG A 107 -6.02 -3.99 -28.51
N ALA A 108 -6.62 -5.10 -28.93
CA ALA A 108 -5.95 -6.14 -29.71
C ALA A 108 -5.37 -5.62 -31.03
N LYS A 109 -6.07 -4.72 -31.71
CA LYS A 109 -5.61 -4.08 -32.94
C LYS A 109 -4.22 -3.45 -32.83
N GLN A 110 -3.89 -2.80 -31.71
CA GLN A 110 -2.59 -2.15 -31.51
C GLN A 110 -1.42 -3.17 -31.47
N TRP A 111 -1.68 -4.37 -30.95
CA TRP A 111 -0.73 -5.48 -30.96
C TRP A 111 -0.59 -6.08 -32.35
N VAL A 112 -1.70 -6.25 -33.07
CA VAL A 112 -1.71 -6.77 -34.44
C VAL A 112 -1.01 -5.83 -35.42
N ASP A 113 -1.28 -4.53 -35.35
CA ASP A 113 -0.70 -3.50 -36.24
C ASP A 113 0.82 -3.37 -36.10
N THR A 114 1.38 -3.84 -34.97
CA THR A 114 2.81 -3.78 -34.69
C THR A 114 3.51 -5.13 -34.81
N ARG A 115 2.83 -6.18 -35.26
CA ARG A 115 3.37 -7.56 -35.31
C ARG A 115 4.67 -7.68 -36.10
N ASP A 116 4.77 -6.96 -37.22
CA ASP A 116 5.89 -7.05 -38.16
C ASP A 116 7.08 -6.16 -37.75
N VAL A 117 6.94 -5.40 -36.65
CA VAL A 117 8.00 -4.54 -36.12
C VAL A 117 8.82 -5.32 -35.08
N PRO A 118 10.15 -5.46 -35.26
CA PRO A 118 11.00 -6.09 -34.27
C PRO A 118 10.91 -5.39 -32.91
N THR A 119 10.85 -6.19 -31.83
CA THR A 119 10.73 -5.71 -30.44
C THR A 119 11.77 -4.62 -30.09
N PRO A 120 13.07 -4.74 -30.44
CA PRO A 120 14.05 -3.69 -30.14
C PRO A 120 13.71 -2.34 -30.80
N THR A 121 13.30 -2.35 -32.07
CA THR A 121 12.92 -1.14 -32.82
C THR A 121 11.68 -0.49 -32.23
N LEU A 122 10.71 -1.30 -31.83
CA LEU A 122 9.50 -0.82 -31.18
C LEU A 122 9.81 -0.14 -29.83
N LEU A 123 10.65 -0.77 -29.00
CA LEU A 123 11.06 -0.20 -27.72
C LEU A 123 11.83 1.12 -27.88
N GLN A 124 12.66 1.24 -28.91
CA GLN A 124 13.32 2.51 -29.24
C GLN A 124 12.31 3.62 -29.58
N ARG A 125 11.28 3.30 -30.37
CA ARG A 125 10.20 4.26 -30.70
C ARG A 125 9.36 4.65 -29.50
N LEU A 126 9.13 3.71 -28.59
CA LEU A 126 8.33 3.91 -27.39
C LEU A 126 9.12 4.51 -26.22
N LYS A 127 10.45 4.63 -26.33
CA LYS A 127 11.32 5.13 -25.25
C LYS A 127 10.85 6.46 -24.65
N PRO A 128 10.50 7.51 -25.44
CA PRO A 128 10.02 8.77 -24.86
C PRO A 128 8.74 8.59 -24.03
N GLN A 129 7.79 7.79 -24.52
CA GLN A 129 6.53 7.51 -23.83
C GLN A 129 6.74 6.69 -22.56
N TYR A 130 7.70 5.76 -22.59
CA TYR A 130 8.10 4.98 -21.42
C TYR A 130 8.76 5.86 -20.36
N ASP A 131 9.65 6.77 -20.77
CA ASP A 131 10.33 7.69 -19.85
C ASP A 131 9.33 8.65 -19.16
N ASP A 132 8.38 9.20 -19.91
CA ASP A 132 7.28 10.01 -19.38
C ASP A 132 6.36 9.20 -18.45
N TRP A 133 6.02 7.96 -18.84
CA TRP A 133 5.23 7.07 -18.01
C TRP A 133 5.93 6.76 -16.69
N ARG A 134 7.24 6.46 -16.73
CA ARG A 134 8.06 6.19 -15.54
C ARG A 134 8.05 7.39 -14.60
N LYS A 135 8.24 8.60 -15.15
CA LYS A 135 8.19 9.85 -14.36
C LYS A 135 6.83 9.99 -13.66
N LYS A 136 5.72 9.83 -14.40
CA LYS A 136 4.36 9.88 -13.82
C LYS A 136 4.14 8.81 -12.74
N GLN A 137 4.65 7.59 -12.92
CA GLN A 137 4.55 6.54 -11.91
C GLN A 137 5.33 6.91 -10.64
N SER A 138 6.53 7.49 -10.78
CA SER A 138 7.33 7.93 -9.64
C SER A 138 6.65 9.06 -8.87
N GLU A 139 6.09 10.04 -9.57
CA GLU A 139 5.34 11.16 -8.98
C GLU A 139 4.08 10.67 -8.26
N ALA A 140 3.32 9.77 -8.88
CA ALA A 140 2.15 9.18 -8.26
C ALA A 140 2.49 8.32 -7.03
N ALA A 141 3.61 7.58 -7.07
CA ALA A 141 4.09 6.81 -5.92
C ALA A 141 4.55 7.73 -4.78
N ALA A 142 5.24 8.82 -5.09
CA ALA A 142 5.66 9.83 -4.11
C ALA A 142 4.43 10.51 -3.47
N ALA A 143 3.42 10.87 -4.27
CA ALA A 143 2.17 11.45 -3.77
C ALA A 143 1.44 10.50 -2.82
N ARG A 144 1.29 9.21 -3.19
CA ARG A 144 0.69 8.20 -2.31
C ARG A 144 1.48 7.99 -1.03
N LYS A 145 2.82 7.98 -1.10
CA LYS A 145 3.67 7.90 0.10
C LYS A 145 3.48 9.11 1.01
N ALA A 146 3.45 10.32 0.45
CA ALA A 146 3.23 11.54 1.22
C ALA A 146 1.84 11.57 1.88
N GLU A 147 0.80 11.13 1.15
CA GLU A 147 -0.55 11.02 1.71
C GLU A 147 -0.62 9.97 2.83
N ALA A 148 0.00 8.80 2.64
CA ALA A 148 0.08 7.78 3.67
C ALA A 148 0.85 8.24 4.91
N GLN A 149 1.93 9.00 4.73
CA GLN A 149 2.69 9.61 5.83
C GLN A 149 1.89 10.69 6.56
N LYS A 150 1.11 11.50 5.84
CA LYS A 150 0.21 12.48 6.45
C LYS A 150 -0.87 11.78 7.28
N LYS A 151 -1.53 10.77 6.72
CA LYS A 151 -2.55 9.97 7.42
C LYS A 151 -1.98 9.27 8.64
N SER A 152 -0.76 8.71 8.55
CA SER A 152 -0.12 8.07 9.71
C SER A 152 0.28 9.08 10.79
N ALA A 153 0.77 10.26 10.40
CA ALA A 153 1.11 11.33 11.35
C ALA A 153 -0.14 11.87 12.06
N GLU A 154 -1.25 12.05 11.34
CA GLU A 154 -2.54 12.46 11.92
C GLU A 154 -3.05 11.42 12.92
N MET A 155 -3.00 10.14 12.58
CA MET A 155 -3.37 9.04 13.49
C MET A 155 -2.46 8.97 14.72
N ALA A 156 -1.14 9.14 14.54
CA ALA A 156 -0.19 9.14 15.66
C ALA A 156 -0.42 10.35 16.60
N ALA A 157 -0.72 11.53 16.04
CA ALA A 157 -1.06 12.71 16.83
C ALA A 157 -2.37 12.51 17.61
N TYR A 158 -3.38 11.91 16.97
CA TYR A 158 -4.63 11.54 17.62
C TYR A 158 -4.43 10.56 18.79
N GLN A 159 -3.70 9.46 18.56
CA GLN A 159 -3.39 8.48 19.60
C GLN A 159 -2.61 9.10 20.76
N ARG A 160 -1.69 10.02 20.46
CA ARG A 160 -0.96 10.76 21.49
C ARG A 160 -1.88 11.62 22.36
N LYS A 161 -2.84 12.34 21.76
CA LYS A 161 -3.83 13.13 22.50
C LYS A 161 -4.67 12.26 23.44
N LEU A 162 -5.15 11.11 22.96
CA LEU A 162 -5.90 10.17 23.80
C LEU A 162 -5.05 9.69 24.99
N LYS A 163 -3.79 9.31 24.72
CA LYS A 163 -2.86 8.84 25.75
C LYS A 163 -2.57 9.91 26.80
N GLU A 164 -2.35 11.16 26.37
CA GLU A 164 -2.10 12.29 27.27
C GLU A 164 -3.33 12.62 28.14
N ALA A 165 -4.54 12.41 27.61
CA ALA A 165 -5.79 12.55 28.35
C ALA A 165 -6.18 11.30 29.17
N GLY A 166 -5.45 10.18 29.04
CA GLY A 166 -5.80 8.92 29.69
C GLY A 166 -7.07 8.25 29.13
N VAL A 167 -7.55 8.69 27.96
CA VAL A 167 -8.78 8.19 27.34
C VAL A 167 -8.52 6.87 26.63
N THR A 168 -9.25 5.83 27.02
CA THR A 168 -9.24 4.51 26.40
C THR A 168 -10.66 4.06 26.09
N PRO A 169 -10.89 3.24 25.03
CA PRO A 169 -12.20 2.66 24.75
C PRO A 169 -12.77 1.91 25.94
N GLU A 170 -11.95 1.10 26.62
CA GLU A 170 -12.33 0.31 27.78
C GLU A 170 -12.71 1.22 28.95
N GLY A 171 -11.89 2.23 29.25
CA GLY A 171 -12.18 3.20 30.31
C GLY A 171 -13.46 4.01 30.07
N LEU A 172 -13.77 4.37 28.81
CA LEU A 172 -15.03 5.03 28.48
C LEU A 172 -16.24 4.12 28.72
N VAL A 173 -16.14 2.83 28.40
CA VAL A 173 -17.19 1.85 28.68
C VAL A 173 -17.36 1.66 30.20
N GLU A 174 -16.27 1.58 30.95
CA GLU A 174 -16.30 1.48 32.42
C GLU A 174 -16.98 2.70 33.06
N LEU A 175 -16.72 3.92 32.57
CA LEU A 175 -17.40 5.14 33.05
C LEU A 175 -18.90 5.11 32.76
N VAL A 176 -19.31 4.61 31.57
CA VAL A 176 -20.73 4.42 31.23
C VAL A 176 -21.38 3.37 32.14
N ASP A 177 -20.69 2.25 32.39
CA ASP A 177 -21.21 1.17 33.24
C ASP A 177 -21.31 1.56 34.72
N ALA A 178 -20.42 2.44 35.20
CA ALA A 178 -20.45 2.98 36.56
C ALA A 178 -21.57 4.02 36.77
N SER A 179 -22.15 4.55 35.68
CA SER A 179 -23.20 5.55 35.75
C SER A 179 -24.56 4.94 36.09
N GLU A 180 -25.38 5.67 36.84
CA GLU A 180 -26.75 5.27 37.12
C GLU A 180 -27.57 5.23 35.82
N ARG A 181 -28.43 4.20 35.69
CA ARG A 181 -29.24 3.98 34.49
C ARG A 181 -30.64 4.54 34.69
N PHE A 182 -31.08 5.32 33.71
CA PHE A 182 -32.40 5.94 33.66
C PHE A 182 -33.18 5.47 32.43
N GLU A 183 -34.48 5.77 32.42
CA GLU A 183 -35.33 5.59 31.24
C GLU A 183 -34.77 6.37 30.04
N PRO A 184 -34.80 5.81 28.82
CA PRO A 184 -34.28 6.47 27.63
C PRO A 184 -34.88 7.86 27.39
N ALA A 185 -34.00 8.86 27.29
CA ALA A 185 -34.38 10.21 26.89
C ALA A 185 -34.36 10.37 25.36
N PRO A 186 -35.11 11.33 24.78
CA PRO A 186 -35.11 11.58 23.35
C PRO A 186 -33.72 11.87 22.78
N ILE A 187 -33.37 11.18 21.69
CA ILE A 187 -32.05 11.25 21.05
C ILE A 187 -31.74 12.64 20.47
N GLY A 188 -30.53 13.13 20.73
CA GLY A 188 -29.96 14.35 20.17
C GLY A 188 -28.71 14.09 19.31
N ALA A 189 -27.72 14.97 19.40
CA ALA A 189 -26.49 14.87 18.61
C ALA A 189 -25.62 13.68 19.05
N LYS A 190 -25.02 12.96 18.09
CA LYS A 190 -24.08 11.87 18.39
C LYS A 190 -22.79 12.44 18.99
N LEU A 191 -22.40 11.92 20.15
CA LEU A 191 -21.13 12.25 20.79
C LEU A 191 -20.03 11.34 20.30
N ALA A 192 -20.18 10.02 20.46
CA ALA A 192 -19.13 9.07 20.15
C ALA A 192 -19.67 7.70 19.73
N ASP A 193 -18.76 6.89 19.19
CA ASP A 193 -18.99 5.50 18.84
C ASP A 193 -17.84 4.64 19.37
N ILE A 194 -18.13 3.76 20.32
CA ILE A 194 -17.13 3.00 21.06
C ILE A 194 -17.37 1.51 20.78
N THR A 195 -16.31 0.80 20.41
CA THR A 195 -16.35 -0.65 20.21
C THR A 195 -15.27 -1.28 21.09
N VAL A 196 -15.68 -2.16 21.99
CA VAL A 196 -14.81 -2.94 22.88
C VAL A 196 -15.28 -4.38 22.84
N GLU A 197 -14.42 -5.29 22.41
CA GLU A 197 -14.72 -6.72 22.28
C GLU A 197 -16.03 -6.99 21.50
N ASP A 198 -17.07 -7.49 22.18
CA ASP A 198 -18.38 -7.81 21.64
C ASP A 198 -19.42 -6.69 21.84
N ARG A 199 -19.04 -5.58 22.48
CA ARG A 199 -19.90 -4.45 22.81
C ARG A 199 -19.65 -3.27 21.88
N HIS A 200 -20.74 -2.64 21.47
CA HIS A 200 -20.73 -1.45 20.62
C HIS A 200 -21.70 -0.40 21.17
N LEU A 201 -21.14 0.68 21.73
CA LEU A 201 -21.88 1.76 22.38
C LEU A 201 -21.89 3.00 21.49
N ARG A 202 -23.08 3.50 21.20
CA ARG A 202 -23.28 4.81 20.57
C ARG A 202 -23.87 5.76 21.59
N VAL A 203 -23.14 6.80 21.93
CA VAL A 203 -23.53 7.79 22.95
C VAL A 203 -24.01 9.06 22.27
N PHE A 204 -25.13 9.61 22.74
CA PHE A 204 -25.77 10.79 22.20
C PHE A 204 -26.08 11.80 23.31
N GLU A 205 -26.04 13.08 22.97
CA GLU A 205 -26.75 14.11 23.74
C GLU A 205 -28.25 13.83 23.69
N THR A 206 -29.00 14.40 24.63
CA THR A 206 -30.46 14.25 24.70
C THR A 206 -31.14 15.60 24.84
N SER A 207 -32.47 15.62 24.78
CA SER A 207 -33.24 16.83 25.08
C SER A 207 -33.18 17.24 26.55
N ASP A 208 -32.86 16.31 27.46
CA ASP A 208 -32.61 16.62 28.87
C ASP A 208 -31.12 16.98 29.02
N PRO A 209 -30.79 18.20 29.47
CA PRO A 209 -29.41 18.62 29.63
C PRO A 209 -28.63 17.79 30.67
N ASN A 210 -29.30 17.00 31.53
CA ASN A 210 -28.65 16.19 32.56
C ASN A 210 -28.47 14.73 32.15
N LEU A 211 -28.92 14.32 30.97
CA LEU A 211 -28.86 12.92 30.54
C LEU A 211 -28.16 12.75 29.19
N LEU A 212 -27.41 11.65 29.08
CA LEU A 212 -26.88 11.13 27.82
C LEU A 212 -27.63 9.85 27.47
N LEU A 213 -27.91 9.64 26.18
CA LEU A 213 -28.53 8.41 25.69
C LEU A 213 -27.44 7.46 25.19
N VAL A 214 -27.48 6.22 25.66
CA VAL A 214 -26.60 5.14 25.22
C VAL A 214 -27.41 4.11 24.45
N LYS A 215 -26.98 3.85 23.22
CA LYS A 215 -27.46 2.74 22.40
C LYS A 215 -26.35 1.70 22.31
N GLU A 216 -26.51 0.65 23.08
CA GLU A 216 -25.56 -0.44 23.18
C GLU A 216 -26.03 -1.63 22.33
N LYS A 217 -25.10 -2.26 21.66
CA LYS A 217 -25.29 -3.54 21.00
C LYS A 217 -24.23 -4.51 21.51
N ASP A 218 -24.66 -5.64 22.03
CA ASP A 218 -23.80 -6.72 22.54
C ASP A 218 -24.28 -8.09 22.04
N LEU A 219 -23.73 -9.19 22.59
CA LEU A 219 -24.18 -10.55 22.26
C LEU A 219 -25.63 -10.85 22.71
N ARG A 220 -26.18 -10.07 23.65
CA ARG A 220 -27.51 -10.26 24.23
C ARG A 220 -28.59 -9.49 23.46
N GLY A 221 -28.19 -8.47 22.69
CA GLY A 221 -29.05 -7.79 21.75
C GLY A 221 -28.76 -6.30 21.67
N ASN A 222 -29.81 -5.51 21.46
CA ASN A 222 -29.73 -4.06 21.49
C ASN A 222 -30.34 -3.55 22.79
N HIS A 223 -29.63 -2.67 23.47
CA HIS A 223 -30.03 -2.03 24.70
C HIS A 223 -30.05 -0.52 24.50
N GLU A 224 -31.05 0.14 25.07
CA GLU A 224 -31.20 1.58 25.02
C GLU A 224 -31.51 2.05 26.44
N TYR A 225 -30.69 2.95 26.97
CA TYR A 225 -30.82 3.49 28.32
C TYR A 225 -30.19 4.88 28.38
N ALA A 226 -30.61 5.70 29.34
CA ALA A 226 -29.97 6.97 29.64
C ALA A 226 -29.00 6.82 30.82
N ILE A 227 -27.97 7.67 30.84
CA ILE A 227 -27.04 7.83 31.96
C ILE A 227 -26.97 9.29 32.36
N GLU A 228 -26.56 9.56 33.60
CA GLU A 228 -26.28 10.92 34.05
C GLU A 228 -25.18 11.55 33.19
N ARG A 229 -25.36 12.83 32.87
CA ARG A 229 -24.36 13.61 32.15
C ARG A 229 -23.24 14.02 33.09
N ASP A 230 -22.06 13.49 32.85
CA ASP A 230 -20.81 14.00 33.39
C ASP A 230 -20.03 14.80 32.32
N GLU A 231 -19.63 16.03 32.65
CA GLU A 231 -18.92 16.90 31.69
C GLU A 231 -17.51 16.39 31.35
N GLY A 232 -16.86 15.64 32.27
CA GLY A 232 -15.59 14.97 32.01
C GLY A 232 -15.74 13.88 30.96
N LEU A 233 -16.71 12.99 31.16
CA LEU A 233 -17.09 11.94 30.21
C LEU A 233 -17.48 12.53 28.85
N VAL A 234 -18.27 13.61 28.81
CA VAL A 234 -18.61 14.29 27.55
C VAL A 234 -17.37 14.83 26.83
N ALA A 235 -16.41 15.42 27.56
CA ALA A 235 -15.17 15.91 26.98
C ALA A 235 -14.33 14.75 26.39
N ASP A 236 -14.22 13.64 27.11
CA ASP A 236 -13.48 12.46 26.68
C ASP A 236 -14.13 11.77 25.48
N LEU A 237 -15.46 11.64 25.47
CA LEU A 237 -16.23 11.14 24.34
C LEU A 237 -16.04 12.02 23.10
N LYS A 238 -16.05 13.35 23.25
CA LYS A 238 -15.80 14.30 22.16
C LYS A 238 -14.38 14.22 21.63
N LEU A 239 -13.39 14.01 22.52
CA LEU A 239 -12.01 13.78 22.10
C LEU A 239 -11.88 12.47 21.33
N TYR A 240 -12.49 11.39 21.85
CA TYR A 240 -12.49 10.07 21.22
C TYR A 240 -13.24 10.03 19.88
N ALA A 241 -14.21 10.91 19.67
CA ALA A 241 -14.92 11.01 18.39
C ALA A 241 -14.11 11.72 17.29
N GLN A 242 -12.97 12.34 17.60
CA GLN A 242 -12.11 13.06 16.65
C GLN A 242 -11.21 12.14 15.80
N VAL A 243 -11.53 10.84 15.70
CA VAL A 243 -10.79 9.90 14.86
C VAL A 243 -10.60 10.49 13.45
N PRO A 244 -9.35 10.65 12.97
CA PRO A 244 -9.08 11.13 11.62
C PRO A 244 -9.79 10.28 10.57
N SER A 245 -10.54 10.93 9.67
CA SER A 245 -11.29 10.22 8.63
C SER A 245 -10.34 9.63 7.59
N SER A 246 -10.39 8.31 7.38
CA SER A 246 -9.53 7.58 6.42
C SER A 246 -9.81 7.88 4.93
N ARG A 247 -10.61 8.91 4.60
CA ARG A 247 -11.02 9.20 3.22
C ARG A 247 -9.92 9.85 2.40
#